data_AF-A0A7C5I4S0-F1
#
_entry.id   AF-A0A7C5I4S0-F1
#
_cell.length_a   1.000
_cell.length_b   1.000
_cell.length_c   1.000
_cell.angle_alpha   90.00
_cell.angle_beta   90.00
_cell.angle_gamma   90.00
#
_symmetry.space_group_name_H-M   'P 1'
#
loop_
_entity.id
_entity.type
_entity.pdbx_description
1 polymer ?
#
loop_
_entity_poly.entity_id
_entity_poly.type
_entity_poly.pdbx_seq_one_letter_code
_entity_poly.pdbx_strand_id
1 'polypeptide(L)'
;MEKSKLKRNIESIIWTIVIVFLLRAFVVQGYVIPSGSMEDTLLPGDFVLAAKFVYGLEIPYTGVKFFQFYKPKRQKIVIFLFPVDKHRDFVKRCIGLPGDT
;
A
#
# COMPACT_ATOMS: atom_id res chain seq x y z
N MET A 1 5.16 -39.00 -19.71
CA MET A 1 5.54 -38.56 -18.33
C MET A 1 5.75 -37.04 -18.21
N GLU A 2 6.30 -36.35 -19.23
CA GLU A 2 6.57 -34.90 -19.23
C GLU A 2 5.36 -33.97 -19.09
N LYS A 3 4.22 -34.25 -19.75
CA LYS A 3 3.04 -33.36 -19.71
C LYS A 3 2.52 -33.09 -18.29
N SER A 4 2.68 -34.06 -17.37
CA SER A 4 2.29 -33.90 -15.96
C SER A 4 3.23 -33.00 -15.15
N LYS A 5 4.54 -33.01 -15.47
CA LYS A 5 5.53 -32.12 -14.86
C LYS A 5 5.34 -30.69 -15.36
N LEU A 6 5.09 -30.52 -16.66
CA LEU A 6 4.83 -29.21 -17.26
C LEU A 6 3.54 -28.57 -16.73
N LYS A 7 2.44 -29.34 -16.67
CA LYS A 7 1.15 -28.84 -16.15
C LYS A 7 1.25 -28.40 -14.68
N ARG A 8 1.97 -29.17 -13.84
CA ARG A 8 2.16 -28.85 -12.42
C ARG A 8 3.01 -27.59 -12.21
N ASN A 9 4.06 -27.41 -13.02
CA ASN A 9 4.88 -26.20 -12.95
C ASN A 9 4.09 -24.95 -13.39
N ILE A 10 3.28 -25.06 -14.44
CA ILE A 10 2.40 -23.97 -14.89
C ILE A 10 1.36 -23.62 -13.81
N GLU A 11 0.73 -24.62 -13.22
CA GLU A 11 -0.25 -24.43 -12.14
C GLU A 11 0.37 -23.72 -10.94
N SER A 12 1.56 -24.13 -10.49
CA SER A 12 2.29 -23.45 -9.41
C SER A 12 2.65 -22.00 -9.75
N ILE A 13 3.05 -21.72 -10.99
CA ILE A 13 3.36 -20.35 -11.45
C ILE A 13 2.09 -19.49 -11.43
N ILE A 14 0.96 -20.02 -11.89
CA ILE A 14 -0.32 -19.31 -11.87
C ILE A 14 -0.71 -18.98 -10.43
N TRP A 15 -0.67 -19.95 -9.51
CA TRP A 15 -0.97 -19.70 -8.10
C TRP A 15 -0.03 -18.68 -7.47
N THR A 16 1.26 -18.73 -7.80
CA THR A 16 2.24 -17.76 -7.32
C THR A 16 1.90 -16.35 -7.80
N ILE A 17 1.57 -16.17 -9.08
CA ILE A 17 1.18 -14.87 -9.64
C ILE A 17 -0.10 -14.35 -8.96
N VAL A 18 -1.09 -15.22 -8.76
CA VAL A 18 -2.35 -14.87 -8.08
C VAL A 18 -2.07 -14.39 -6.65
N ILE A 19 -1.26 -15.13 -5.89
CA ILE A 19 -0.89 -14.76 -4.51
C ILE A 19 -0.14 -13.43 -4.49
N VAL A 20 0.86 -13.24 -5.36
CA VAL A 20 1.62 -11.99 -5.46
C VAL A 20 0.70 -10.81 -5.80
N PHE A 21 -0.25 -11.00 -6.70
CA PHE A 21 -1.22 -9.97 -7.06
C PHE A 21 -2.13 -9.60 -5.88
N LEU A 22 -2.63 -10.59 -5.14
CA LEU A 22 -3.43 -10.35 -3.93
C LEU A 22 -2.63 -9.64 -2.83
N LEU A 23 -1.38 -10.04 -2.61
CA LEU A 23 -0.49 -9.38 -1.65
C LEU A 23 -0.25 -7.92 -2.05
N ARG A 24 -0.01 -7.65 -3.33
CA ARG A 24 0.18 -6.29 -3.86
C ARG A 24 -1.09 -5.44 -3.78
N ALA A 25 -2.26 -6.05 -4.01
CA ALA A 25 -3.54 -5.35 -3.98
C ALA A 25 -3.93 -4.94 -2.55
N PHE A 26 -3.76 -5.84 -1.57
CA PHE A 26 -4.39 -5.67 -0.24
C PHE A 26 -3.40 -5.57 0.93
N VAL A 27 -2.20 -6.15 0.84
CA VAL A 27 -1.31 -6.30 1.99
C VAL A 27 -0.24 -5.21 2.00
N VAL A 28 0.56 -5.14 0.93
CA VAL A 28 1.74 -4.27 0.87
C VAL A 28 1.87 -3.58 -0.48
N GLN A 29 2.26 -2.31 -0.46
CA GLN A 29 2.64 -1.57 -1.65
C GLN A 29 3.97 -0.86 -1.44
N GLY A 30 4.85 -0.96 -2.43
CA GLY A 30 6.09 -0.18 -2.50
C GLY A 30 5.85 1.19 -3.12
N TYR A 31 6.49 2.21 -2.56
CA TYR A 31 6.50 3.58 -3.06
C TYR A 31 7.93 4.09 -3.13
N VAL A 32 8.24 4.87 -4.16
CA VAL A 32 9.47 5.67 -4.23
C VAL A 32 9.09 7.09 -3.85
N ILE A 33 9.80 7.70 -2.90
CA ILE A 33 9.53 9.06 -2.46
C ILE A 33 10.14 10.06 -3.46
N PRO A 34 9.34 10.85 -4.19
CA PRO A 34 9.86 11.77 -5.21
C PRO A 34 10.23 13.14 -4.64
N SER A 35 9.78 13.46 -3.42
CA SER A 35 9.80 14.82 -2.87
C SER A 35 10.47 14.89 -1.51
N GLY A 36 11.10 16.03 -1.25
CA GLY A 36 11.79 16.32 0.01
C GLY A 36 10.91 16.70 1.21
N SER A 37 9.58 16.67 1.08
CA SER A 37 8.70 17.17 2.14
C SER A 37 8.81 16.40 3.46
N MET A 38 9.40 15.20 3.44
CA MET A 38 9.61 14.36 4.61
C MET A 38 11.11 14.19 4.90
N GLU A 39 12.01 15.05 4.38
CA GLU A 39 13.48 14.93 4.43
C GLU A 39 14.03 14.65 5.84
N ASP A 40 13.38 15.14 6.90
CA ASP A 40 13.75 14.83 8.28
C ASP A 40 13.70 13.31 8.61
N THR A 41 13.00 12.52 7.80
CA THR A 41 12.84 11.06 8.00
C THR A 41 12.86 10.20 6.73
N LEU A 42 12.51 10.74 5.57
CA LEU A 42 12.48 10.06 4.27
C LEU A 42 13.10 10.99 3.25
N LEU A 43 14.20 10.53 2.64
CA LEU A 43 14.92 11.29 1.64
C LEU A 43 14.32 11.05 0.25
N PRO A 44 14.41 12.02 -0.67
CA PRO A 44 14.06 11.79 -2.08
C PRO A 44 14.86 10.60 -2.65
N GLY A 45 14.16 9.66 -3.28
CA GLY A 45 14.75 8.42 -3.81
C GLY A 45 14.59 7.21 -2.89
N ASP A 46 14.16 7.39 -1.64
CA ASP A 46 13.93 6.26 -0.74
C ASP A 46 12.77 5.37 -1.21
N PHE A 47 12.98 4.06 -1.12
CA PHE A 47 11.94 3.05 -1.34
C PHE A 47 11.30 2.65 -0.01
N VAL A 48 10.00 2.93 0.13
CA VAL A 48 9.23 2.61 1.33
C VAL A 48 8.18 1.54 1.04
N LEU A 49 8.03 0.61 1.98
CA LEU A 49 6.97 -0.41 1.94
C LEU A 49 5.84 -0.01 2.89
N ALA A 50 4.66 0.20 2.33
CA ALA A 50 3.47 0.57 3.06
C ALA A 50 2.57 -0.65 3.30
N ALA A 51 2.23 -0.89 4.57
CA ALA A 51 1.27 -1.91 4.98
C ALA A 51 -0.16 -1.37 4.84
N LYS A 52 -0.80 -1.65 3.70
CA LYS A 52 -2.17 -1.17 3.41
C LYS A 52 -3.23 -1.82 4.29
N PHE A 53 -3.06 -3.11 4.55
CA PHE A 53 -3.99 -3.93 5.33
C PHE A 53 -4.33 -3.32 6.70
N VAL A 54 -3.39 -2.62 7.33
CA VAL A 54 -3.58 -2.04 8.67
C VAL A 54 -4.76 -1.06 8.69
N TYR A 55 -4.91 -0.23 7.66
CA TYR A 55 -5.94 0.81 7.64
C TYR A 55 -7.26 0.35 7.01
N GLY A 56 -7.29 -0.81 6.38
CA GLY A 56 -8.48 -1.31 5.73
C GLY A 56 -8.26 -2.08 4.45
N LEU A 57 -9.32 -2.74 4.01
CA LEU A 57 -9.42 -3.28 2.66
C LEU A 57 -9.91 -2.17 1.73
N GLU A 58 -9.03 -1.73 0.85
CA GLU A 58 -9.35 -0.81 -0.24
C GLU A 58 -9.50 -1.60 -1.54
N ILE A 59 -10.54 -1.31 -2.31
CA ILE A 59 -10.69 -1.90 -3.63
C ILE A 59 -9.61 -1.28 -4.53
N PRO A 60 -8.73 -2.10 -5.14
CA PRO A 60 -7.67 -1.58 -5.99
C PRO A 60 -8.28 -0.74 -7.13
N TYR A 61 -7.61 0.36 -7.49
CA TYR A 61 -7.98 1.28 -8.57
C TYR A 61 -9.24 2.14 -8.38
N THR A 62 -10.04 1.93 -7.33
CA THR A 62 -11.27 2.74 -7.11
C THR A 62 -11.18 3.67 -5.92
N GLY A 63 -10.19 3.50 -5.03
CA GLY A 63 -10.02 4.36 -3.86
C GLY A 63 -11.09 4.17 -2.78
N VAL A 64 -11.98 3.18 -2.94
CA VAL A 64 -13.08 2.91 -2.02
C VAL A 64 -12.61 1.97 -0.91
N LYS A 65 -12.69 2.42 0.34
CA LYS A 65 -12.37 1.63 1.53
C LYS A 65 -13.62 0.88 1.99
N PHE A 66 -13.56 -0.44 2.03
CA PHE A 66 -14.68 -1.29 2.43
C PHE A 66 -14.76 -1.47 3.95
N PHE A 67 -13.60 -1.61 4.61
CA PHE A 67 -13.50 -1.70 6.06
C PHE A 67 -12.35 -0.85 6.57
N GLN A 68 -12.52 -0.17 7.71
CA GLN A 68 -11.44 0.54 8.40
C GLN A 68 -11.17 -0.14 9.74
N PHE A 69 -10.09 -0.92 9.81
CA PHE A 69 -9.73 -1.67 11.03
C PHE A 69 -8.92 -0.85 12.03
N TYR A 70 -8.17 0.15 11.56
CA TYR A 70 -7.26 0.92 12.39
C TYR A 70 -7.41 2.41 12.17
N LYS A 71 -7.33 3.18 13.26
CA LYS A 71 -7.29 4.64 13.23
C LYS A 71 -5.84 5.11 13.18
N PRO A 72 -5.52 6.17 12.42
CA PRO A 72 -4.18 6.74 12.43
C PRO A 72 -3.80 7.16 13.85
N LYS A 73 -2.51 7.04 14.16
CA LYS A 73 -1.94 7.46 15.44
C LYS A 73 -1.08 8.69 15.22
N ARG A 74 -1.03 9.58 16.23
CA ARG A 74 -0.14 10.74 16.23
C ARG A 74 1.31 10.30 15.97
N GLN A 75 2.03 11.18 15.28
CA GLN A 75 3.43 11.06 14.87
C GLN A 75 3.76 9.88 13.94
N LYS A 76 2.78 9.09 13.51
CA LYS A 76 2.99 8.02 12.51
C LYS A 76 2.93 8.57 11.10
N ILE A 77 3.73 7.96 10.21
CA ILE A 77 3.71 8.26 8.79
C ILE A 77 2.52 7.55 8.17
N VAL A 78 1.72 8.30 7.41
CA VAL A 78 0.52 7.80 6.74
C VAL A 78 0.59 8.16 5.27
N ILE A 79 0.10 7.23 4.44
CA ILE A 79 -0.06 7.43 3.00
C ILE A 79 -1.55 7.57 2.74
N PHE A 80 -1.94 8.62 2.03
CA PHE A 80 -3.33 8.89 1.70
C PHE A 80 -3.45 9.58 0.34
N LEU A 81 -4.61 9.42 -0.29
CA LEU A 81 -4.95 10.11 -1.51
C LEU A 81 -5.13 11.59 -1.24
N PHE A 82 -4.47 12.43 -2.03
CA PHE A 82 -4.60 13.87 -1.91
C PHE A 82 -6.07 14.29 -2.13
N PRO A 83 -6.70 15.04 -1.20
CA PRO A 83 -8.14 15.27 -1.23
C PRO A 83 -8.62 16.06 -2.45
N VAL A 84 -7.78 16.91 -3.04
CA VAL A 84 -8.11 17.71 -4.22
C VAL A 84 -7.91 16.92 -5.52
N ASP A 85 -6.84 16.11 -5.59
CA ASP A 85 -6.51 15.27 -6.75
C ASP A 85 -6.22 13.83 -6.29
N LYS A 86 -7.24 12.96 -6.43
CA LYS A 86 -7.18 11.56 -6.01
C LYS A 86 -6.29 10.68 -6.90
N HIS A 87 -5.60 11.25 -7.89
CA HIS A 87 -4.60 10.53 -8.67
C HIS A 87 -3.20 10.56 -8.03
N ARG A 88 -3.04 11.26 -6.89
CA ARG A 88 -1.74 11.40 -6.21
C ARG A 88 -1.79 10.86 -4.79
N ASP A 89 -0.85 9.97 -4.48
CA ASP A 89 -0.57 9.51 -3.12
C ASP A 89 0.36 10.48 -2.41
N PHE A 90 0.03 10.85 -1.17
CA PHE A 90 0.83 11.73 -0.33
C PHE A 90 1.32 10.97 0.90
N VAL A 91 2.61 11.14 1.21
CA VAL A 91 3.25 10.59 2.41
C VAL A 91 3.50 11.74 3.38
N LYS A 92 2.84 11.71 4.56
CA LYS A 92 2.98 12.74 5.59
C LYS A 92 2.99 12.14 6.99
N ARG A 93 3.45 12.93 7.96
CA ARG A 93 3.32 12.62 9.39
C ARG A 93 1.96 13.08 9.91
N CYS A 94 1.24 12.19 10.58
CA CYS A 94 -0.02 12.52 11.26
C CYS A 94 0.28 13.33 12.53
N ILE A 95 -0.01 14.63 12.54
CA ILE A 95 0.21 15.50 13.71
C ILE A 95 -1.06 15.72 14.54
N GLY A 96 -2.22 15.76 13.87
CA GLY A 96 -3.53 15.92 14.50
C GLY A 96 -4.46 14.73 14.21
N LEU A 97 -5.23 14.36 15.22
CA LEU A 97 -6.33 13.41 15.20
C LEU A 97 -7.64 14.13 15.50
N PRO A 98 -8.80 13.53 15.19
CA PRO A 98 -10.08 14.11 15.54
C PRO A 98 -10.18 14.40 17.05
N GLY A 99 -10.44 15.67 17.39
CA GLY A 99 -10.50 16.16 18.77
C GLY A 99 -9.26 16.91 19.25
N ASP A 100 -8.18 16.93 18.47
CA ASP A 100 -7.02 17.75 18.76
C ASP A 100 -7.26 19.22 18.38
N THR A 101 -6.67 20.15 19.15
CA THR A 101 -6.72 21.61 18.92
C THR A 101 -5.33 22.15 18.63
#